data_AF-F6XXD0-F1
#
_entry.id   AF-F6XXD0-F1
#
_cell.length_a   1.000
_cell.length_b   1.000
_cell.length_c   1.000
_cell.angle_alpha   90.00
_cell.angle_beta   90.00
_cell.angle_gamma   90.00
#
_symmetry.space_group_name_H-M   'P 1'
#
loop_
_entity.id
_entity.type
_entity.pdbx_description
1 polymer ?
#
loop_
_entity_poly.entity_id
_entity_poly.type
_entity_poly.pdbx_seq_one_letter_code
_entity_poly.pdbx_strand_id
1 'polypeptide(L)'
;IKFFHEVVLYLKYDHISFKNNQSNVISSTSKVGVINNSVLGYFLGRIYLFLTKAGVCAERLRFRQHMDNEMAHYACDCWDAEARTSYGWIEIVGCADRSCYDLTCHSRATKVPLVAEKLLRETVNVVQFEASKAAIGRTYKKDARLVLDYLAACDEAFVSAMEGLLHEKGKFTIETEGKTFQVTKDMVSVQRSQKTLHVEEIVPNVIEPSFGLGRIMYTVFEHTFRVREGDEQRTFFSFPAIVAPYKCSVLPLSQNQEFAPFVRELSEALTRNGVSHKVDDSSGSIGKRYARTDEIGVAFGITIDFDTVNKTPHTATLRDRDSMRQIRAEVISELPKVVCSLANGTMTWADVEARYPLFEGQETGKKEAIED
;
A
#
# COMPACT_ATOMS: atom_id res chain seq x y z
N ILE A 1 11.82 -3.01 -14.89
CA ILE A 1 10.48 -3.31 -14.33
C ILE A 1 9.44 -2.63 -15.24
N LYS A 2 8.94 -3.33 -16.27
CA LYS A 2 7.86 -2.86 -17.16
C LYS A 2 6.53 -3.26 -16.49
N PHE A 3 5.88 -2.36 -15.76
CA PHE A 3 4.79 -2.73 -14.85
C PHE A 3 3.53 -1.85 -14.98
N PHE A 4 3.10 -1.48 -16.17
CA PHE A 4 1.88 -0.68 -16.27
C PHE A 4 1.06 -1.06 -17.51
N HIS A 5 -0.02 -1.82 -17.27
CA HIS A 5 -1.26 -1.65 -18.02
C HIS A 5 -1.87 -0.29 -17.62
N GLU A 6 -2.69 0.29 -18.49
CA GLU A 6 -3.25 1.65 -18.39
C GLU A 6 -3.67 2.04 -16.96
N VAL A 7 -2.90 2.94 -16.32
CA VAL A 7 -3.31 3.59 -15.06
C VAL A 7 -3.90 4.95 -15.41
N VAL A 8 -5.02 5.31 -14.82
CA VAL A 8 -5.61 6.63 -15.03
C VAL A 8 -4.97 7.62 -14.06
N LEU A 9 -4.22 8.58 -14.59
CA LEU A 9 -3.70 9.72 -13.83
C LEU A 9 -4.62 10.91 -14.06
N TYR A 10 -4.97 11.61 -12.98
CA TYR A 10 -5.75 12.84 -13.01
C TYR A 10 -4.88 13.98 -12.48
N LEU A 11 -4.43 14.83 -13.39
CA LEU A 11 -3.38 15.81 -13.11
C LEU A 11 -3.95 17.10 -12.57
N LYS A 12 -3.12 17.82 -11.81
CA LYS A 12 -3.41 19.17 -11.32
C LYS A 12 -3.89 20.14 -12.41
N TYR A 13 -3.31 20.07 -13.61
CA TYR A 13 -3.73 20.91 -14.75
C TYR A 13 -5.08 20.49 -15.37
N ASP A 14 -5.49 19.23 -15.20
CA ASP A 14 -6.79 18.73 -15.68
C ASP A 14 -7.94 19.28 -14.83
N HIS A 15 -7.70 19.53 -13.53
CA HIS A 15 -8.65 20.23 -12.65
C HIS A 15 -8.98 21.64 -13.16
N ILE A 16 -7.97 22.37 -13.63
CA ILE A 16 -8.11 23.78 -14.06
C ILE A 16 -8.76 23.86 -15.45
N SER A 17 -8.53 22.86 -16.30
CA SER A 17 -8.97 22.86 -17.69
C SER A 17 -10.30 22.12 -17.96
N PHE A 18 -10.95 21.58 -16.92
CA PHE A 18 -12.18 20.75 -17.02
C PHE A 18 -12.08 19.63 -18.07
N LYS A 19 -10.87 19.12 -18.34
CA LYS A 19 -10.67 17.99 -19.26
C LYS A 19 -10.93 16.69 -18.51
N ASN A 20 -11.82 15.86 -19.06
CA ASN A 20 -12.10 14.54 -18.51
C ASN A 20 -10.89 13.60 -18.67
N ASN A 21 -10.54 12.92 -17.57
CA ASN A 21 -9.68 11.74 -17.43
C ASN A 21 -8.81 11.41 -18.67
N GLN A 22 -7.52 11.77 -18.64
CA GLN A 22 -6.56 11.21 -19.58
C GLN A 22 -6.06 9.86 -19.06
N SER A 23 -6.36 8.77 -19.79
CA SER A 23 -5.69 7.48 -19.61
C SER A 23 -4.22 7.64 -20.02
N ASN A 24 -3.35 7.79 -19.03
CA ASN A 24 -1.92 7.96 -19.22
C ASN A 24 -1.19 6.72 -18.73
N VAL A 25 -0.65 5.92 -19.64
CA VAL A 25 0.22 4.79 -19.28
C VAL A 25 1.41 5.33 -18.48
N ILE A 26 1.54 4.91 -17.21
CA ILE A 26 2.74 5.12 -16.41
C ILE A 26 3.83 4.23 -17.02
N SER A 27 4.42 4.59 -18.16
CA SER A 27 5.53 3.80 -18.68
C SER A 27 6.71 3.89 -17.69
N SER A 28 7.58 2.87 -17.65
CA SER A 28 8.82 2.86 -16.85
C SER A 28 9.81 3.99 -17.16
N THR A 29 9.45 4.84 -18.11
CA THR A 29 9.96 6.18 -18.31
C THR A 29 8.91 7.14 -17.77
N SER A 30 9.21 7.76 -16.63
CA SER A 30 8.82 9.13 -16.34
C SER A 30 8.63 9.90 -17.65
N LYS A 31 7.38 10.07 -18.11
CA LYS A 31 7.10 11.21 -18.99
C LYS A 31 7.45 12.41 -18.13
N VAL A 32 8.62 12.95 -18.42
CA VAL A 32 9.32 14.00 -17.68
C VAL A 32 8.32 15.04 -17.18
N GLY A 33 8.22 15.19 -15.85
CA GLY A 33 7.52 16.30 -15.21
C GLY A 33 6.15 16.03 -14.57
N VAL A 34 5.56 14.82 -14.70
CA VAL A 34 4.22 14.55 -14.10
C VAL A 34 4.29 14.09 -12.65
N ILE A 35 5.06 13.03 -12.37
CA ILE A 35 5.29 12.52 -11.01
C ILE A 35 6.69 12.97 -10.59
N ASN A 36 6.82 13.60 -9.42
CA ASN A 36 8.03 14.31 -9.01
C ASN A 36 9.29 13.41 -9.00
N ASN A 37 9.21 12.20 -8.45
CA ASN A 37 10.37 11.31 -8.34
C ASN A 37 10.00 9.82 -8.49
N SER A 38 11.02 8.97 -8.67
CA SER A 38 10.85 7.52 -8.87
C SER A 38 10.37 6.79 -7.61
N VAL A 39 10.61 7.32 -6.41
CA VAL A 39 10.15 6.71 -5.15
C VAL A 39 8.63 6.82 -5.07
N LEU A 40 8.10 8.01 -5.35
CA LEU A 40 6.66 8.26 -5.42
C LEU A 40 6.01 7.38 -6.50
N GLY A 41 6.57 7.37 -7.72
CA GLY A 41 6.10 6.50 -8.80
C GLY A 41 6.10 5.01 -8.45
N TYR A 42 7.10 4.53 -7.71
CA TYR A 42 7.13 3.16 -7.21
C TYR A 42 5.98 2.87 -6.24
N PHE A 43 5.75 3.75 -5.26
CA PHE A 43 4.65 3.58 -4.31
C PHE A 43 3.28 3.62 -4.99
N LEU A 44 3.04 4.55 -5.92
CA LEU A 44 1.80 4.59 -6.71
C LEU A 44 1.57 3.28 -7.48
N GLY A 45 2.62 2.74 -8.10
CA GLY A 45 2.54 1.43 -8.76
C GLY A 45 2.23 0.29 -7.79
N ARG A 46 2.84 0.26 -6.60
CA ARG A 46 2.55 -0.76 -5.58
C ARG A 46 1.14 -0.62 -5.01
N ILE A 47 0.65 0.60 -4.82
CA ILE A 47 -0.72 0.89 -4.38
C ILE A 47 -1.70 0.37 -5.43
N TYR A 48 -1.49 0.65 -6.71
CA TYR A 48 -2.33 0.15 -7.81
C TYR A 48 -2.40 -1.38 -7.80
N LEU A 49 -1.24 -2.05 -7.72
CA LEU A 49 -1.18 -3.52 -7.69
C LEU A 49 -1.86 -4.08 -6.45
N PHE A 50 -1.74 -3.43 -5.29
CA PHE A 50 -2.41 -3.84 -4.06
C PHE A 50 -3.93 -3.73 -4.19
N LEU A 51 -4.44 -2.58 -4.64
CA LEU A 51 -5.88 -2.31 -4.74
C LEU A 51 -6.56 -3.23 -5.77
N THR A 52 -5.96 -3.37 -6.95
CA THR A 52 -6.48 -4.26 -8.01
C THR A 52 -6.46 -5.72 -7.57
N LYS A 53 -5.37 -6.15 -6.93
CA LYS A 53 -5.28 -7.50 -6.34
C LYS A 53 -6.35 -7.74 -5.26
N ALA A 54 -6.67 -6.72 -4.45
CA ALA A 54 -7.73 -6.80 -3.45
C ALA A 54 -9.17 -6.81 -4.03
N GLY A 55 -9.35 -6.54 -5.33
CA GLY A 55 -10.65 -6.57 -6.00
C GLY A 55 -11.22 -5.21 -6.39
N VAL A 56 -10.44 -4.12 -6.27
CA VAL A 56 -10.83 -2.82 -6.81
C VAL A 56 -10.75 -2.85 -8.34
N CYS A 57 -11.87 -2.57 -9.01
CA CYS A 57 -11.92 -2.46 -10.47
C CYS A 57 -10.99 -1.36 -11.00
N ALA A 58 -10.07 -1.73 -11.91
CA ALA A 58 -9.07 -0.82 -12.48
C ALA A 58 -9.69 0.35 -13.26
N GLU A 59 -10.80 0.12 -13.96
CA GLU A 59 -11.53 1.15 -14.72
C GLU A 59 -12.18 2.22 -13.83
N ARG A 60 -12.38 1.88 -12.55
CA ARG A 60 -12.98 2.75 -11.52
C ARG A 60 -11.94 3.20 -10.50
N LEU A 61 -10.66 3.12 -10.84
CA LEU A 61 -9.54 3.53 -10.01
C LEU A 61 -8.72 4.59 -10.76
N ARG A 62 -8.38 5.69 -10.09
CA ARG A 62 -7.47 6.72 -10.62
C ARG A 62 -6.53 7.22 -9.53
N PHE A 63 -5.45 7.87 -9.95
CA PHE A 63 -4.59 8.63 -9.05
C PHE A 63 -4.74 10.12 -9.34
N ARG A 64 -5.19 10.88 -8.34
CA ARG A 64 -5.38 12.32 -8.41
C ARG A 64 -4.23 13.05 -7.73
N GLN A 65 -3.59 13.98 -8.42
CA GLN A 65 -2.60 14.86 -7.81
C GLN A 65 -3.29 15.99 -7.04
N HIS A 66 -2.76 16.36 -5.88
CA HIS A 66 -3.25 17.51 -5.10
C HIS A 66 -2.96 18.84 -5.83
N MET A 67 -3.84 19.81 -5.60
CA MET A 67 -3.65 21.20 -6.03
C MET A 67 -2.77 21.97 -5.02
N ASP A 68 -2.17 23.10 -5.42
CA ASP A 68 -1.29 23.89 -4.52
C ASP A 68 -2.01 24.37 -3.26
N ASN A 69 -3.31 24.64 -3.38
CA ASN A 69 -4.17 25.09 -2.29
C ASN A 69 -4.72 23.95 -1.42
N GLU A 70 -4.51 22.70 -1.84
CA GLU A 70 -4.89 21.48 -1.10
C GLU A 70 -3.68 20.82 -0.45
N MET A 71 -2.48 21.05 -1.00
CA MET A 71 -1.23 20.56 -0.42
C MET A 71 -1.04 21.13 0.98
N ALA A 72 -0.70 20.25 1.93
CA ALA A 72 -0.18 20.69 3.20
C ALA A 72 1.06 21.57 2.97
N HIS A 73 1.27 22.60 3.79
CA HIS A 73 2.34 23.61 3.61
C HIS A 73 3.77 23.04 3.59
N TYR A 74 3.92 21.75 3.88
CA TYR A 74 5.18 21.00 3.93
C TYR A 74 5.30 19.90 2.87
N ALA A 75 4.25 19.63 2.08
CA ALA A 75 4.26 18.56 1.10
C ALA A 75 4.90 19.02 -0.22
N CYS A 76 5.81 18.23 -0.77
CA CYS A 76 6.47 18.54 -2.05
C CYS A 76 5.70 18.02 -3.26
N ASP A 77 4.93 16.95 -3.10
CA ASP A 77 3.98 16.38 -4.07
C ASP A 77 3.05 15.44 -3.31
N CYS A 78 1.79 15.32 -3.72
CA CYS A 78 0.83 14.44 -3.06
C CYS A 78 -0.18 13.87 -4.07
N TRP A 79 -0.42 12.57 -3.96
CA TRP A 79 -1.27 11.81 -4.86
C TRP A 79 -2.23 10.93 -4.10
N ASP A 80 -3.51 11.02 -4.42
CA ASP A 80 -4.57 10.19 -3.85
C ASP A 80 -4.97 9.11 -4.84
N ALA A 81 -4.96 7.85 -4.42
CA ALA A 81 -5.70 6.80 -5.09
C ALA A 81 -7.18 6.99 -4.78
N GLU A 82 -7.98 7.27 -5.80
CA GLU A 82 -9.42 7.46 -5.70
C GLU A 82 -10.16 6.33 -6.41
N ALA A 83 -11.20 5.83 -5.77
CA ALA A 83 -12.12 4.86 -6.39
C ALA A 83 -13.48 5.49 -6.63
N ARG A 84 -14.10 5.15 -7.77
CA ARG A 84 -15.44 5.59 -8.13
C ARG A 84 -16.48 4.65 -7.55
N THR A 85 -17.17 5.13 -6.52
CA THR A 85 -18.26 4.44 -5.84
C THR A 85 -19.61 5.09 -6.15
N SER A 86 -20.69 4.60 -5.54
CA SER A 86 -22.01 5.24 -5.55
C SER A 86 -22.00 6.65 -4.94
N TYR A 87 -21.00 6.98 -4.10
CA TYR A 87 -20.78 8.31 -3.53
C TYR A 87 -19.90 9.22 -4.40
N GLY A 88 -19.53 8.78 -5.61
CA GLY A 88 -18.61 9.49 -6.49
C GLY A 88 -17.16 9.05 -6.30
N TRP A 89 -16.21 9.93 -6.61
CA TRP A 89 -14.79 9.64 -6.41
C TRP A 89 -14.43 9.88 -4.95
N ILE A 90 -14.00 8.83 -4.26
CA ILE A 90 -13.54 8.92 -2.87
C ILE A 90 -12.07 8.52 -2.80
N GLU A 91 -11.31 9.25 -2.01
CA GLU A 91 -9.93 8.91 -1.67
C GLU A 91 -9.92 7.65 -0.78
N ILE A 92 -9.15 6.64 -1.21
CA ILE A 92 -8.99 5.37 -0.48
C ILE A 92 -7.55 5.11 -0.03
N VAL A 93 -6.57 5.76 -0.68
CA VAL A 93 -5.16 5.78 -0.24
C VAL A 93 -4.56 7.15 -0.55
N GLY A 94 -4.04 7.86 0.44
CA GLY A 94 -3.23 9.06 0.24
C GLY A 94 -1.75 8.69 0.12
N CYS A 95 -1.01 9.33 -0.78
CA CYS A 95 0.43 9.14 -0.94
C CYS A 95 1.13 10.50 -0.98
N ALA A 96 1.66 10.91 0.18
CA ALA A 96 2.25 12.23 0.38
C ALA A 96 3.78 12.17 0.45
N ASP A 97 4.45 13.12 -0.20
CA ASP A 97 5.86 13.45 0.06
C ASP A 97 5.92 14.54 1.13
N ARG A 98 6.19 14.16 2.38
CA ARG A 98 6.22 15.07 3.55
C ARG A 98 7.59 15.67 3.80
N SER A 99 8.55 15.43 2.90
CA SER A 99 9.95 15.80 3.07
C SER A 99 10.45 15.46 4.48
N CYS A 100 11.09 16.39 5.19
CA CYS A 100 11.65 16.20 6.52
C CYS A 100 10.84 16.92 7.62
N TYR A 101 9.59 17.30 7.35
CA TYR A 101 8.80 18.18 8.22
C TYR A 101 8.59 17.61 9.62
N ASP A 102 8.11 16.37 9.73
CA ASP A 102 7.75 15.76 11.01
C ASP A 102 8.98 15.60 11.91
N LEU A 103 10.07 15.09 11.35
CA LEU A 103 11.34 14.91 12.06
C LEU A 103 11.90 16.26 12.53
N THR A 104 11.84 17.28 11.67
CA THR A 104 12.31 18.63 12.00
C THR A 104 11.47 19.26 13.12
N CYS A 105 10.15 19.14 13.05
CA CYS A 105 9.23 19.67 14.07
C CYS A 105 9.44 18.97 15.41
N HIS A 106 9.47 17.64 15.43
CA HIS A 106 9.69 16.87 16.66
C HIS A 106 11.08 17.12 17.25
N SER A 107 12.12 17.20 16.42
CA SER A 107 13.47 17.49 16.88
C SER A 107 13.58 18.88 17.51
N ARG A 108 12.97 19.91 16.90
CA ARG A 108 12.94 21.27 17.43
C ARG A 108 12.18 21.38 18.75
N ALA A 109 11.05 20.69 18.86
CA ALA A 109 10.17 20.72 20.04
C ALA A 109 10.80 19.99 21.23
N THR A 110 11.39 18.82 21.00
CA THR A 110 11.95 17.96 22.05
C THR A 110 13.41 18.25 22.37
N LYS A 111 14.11 19.01 21.51
CA LYS A 111 15.56 19.22 21.57
C LYS A 111 16.37 17.93 21.46
N VAL A 112 15.79 16.90 20.84
CA VAL A 112 16.45 15.63 20.54
C VAL A 112 16.70 15.55 19.03
N PRO A 113 17.96 15.38 18.57
CA PRO A 113 18.25 15.20 17.15
C PRO A 113 17.58 13.94 16.58
N LEU A 114 16.87 14.09 15.46
CA LEU A 114 16.25 12.98 14.71
C LEU A 114 16.86 12.93 13.30
N VAL A 115 18.12 12.52 13.23
CA VAL A 115 18.94 12.52 12.01
C VAL A 115 19.51 11.13 11.75
N ALA A 116 19.85 10.88 10.48
CA ALA A 116 20.69 9.75 10.08
C ALA A 116 22.10 10.27 9.78
N GLU A 117 23.12 9.44 10.01
CA GLU A 117 24.50 9.77 9.67
C GLU A 117 24.95 8.98 8.44
N LYS A 118 25.52 9.67 7.47
CA LYS A 118 26.17 9.09 6.30
C LYS A 118 27.68 9.28 6.44
N LEU A 119 28.43 8.18 6.41
CA LEU A 119 29.88 8.25 6.47
C LEU A 119 30.44 9.05 5.29
N LEU A 120 31.26 10.04 5.60
CA LEU A 120 32.07 10.77 4.66
C LEU A 120 33.54 10.37 4.83
N ARG A 121 34.27 10.38 3.72
CA ARG A 121 35.74 10.24 3.70
C ARG A 121 36.35 11.41 2.96
N GLU A 122 35.90 12.60 3.31
CA GLU A 122 36.30 13.84 2.65
C GLU A 122 36.90 14.79 3.69
N THR A 123 38.08 15.32 3.35
CA THR A 123 38.71 16.38 4.12
C THR A 123 38.29 17.70 3.49
N VAL A 124 37.50 18.48 4.21
CA VAL A 124 37.11 19.83 3.79
C VAL A 124 37.99 20.86 4.48
N ASN A 125 38.40 21.87 3.72
CA ASN A 125 38.99 23.06 4.28
C ASN A 125 37.86 23.88 4.87
N VAL A 126 37.90 24.15 6.18
CA VAL A 126 36.89 24.97 6.86
C VAL A 126 37.52 26.29 7.21
N VAL A 127 36.89 27.37 6.76
CA VAL A 127 37.22 28.76 7.13
C VAL A 127 36.10 29.29 8.02
N GLN A 128 36.43 29.59 9.27
CA GLN A 128 35.45 30.05 10.26
C GLN A 128 36.02 31.14 11.15
N PHE A 129 35.14 31.89 11.81
CA PHE A 129 35.53 32.84 12.84
C PHE A 129 35.91 32.13 14.14
N GLU A 130 37.07 32.47 14.68
CA GLU A 130 37.48 32.13 16.04
C GLU A 130 37.23 33.35 16.94
N ALA A 131 36.10 33.29 17.66
CA ALA A 131 35.59 34.39 18.47
C ALA A 131 36.13 34.36 19.91
N SER A 132 36.67 35.49 20.37
CA SER A 132 37.12 35.69 21.74
C SER A 132 35.94 35.90 22.68
N LYS A 133 35.48 34.82 23.31
CA LYS A 133 34.36 34.85 24.29
C LYS A 133 34.57 35.88 25.40
N ALA A 134 35.82 36.07 25.85
CA ALA A 134 36.15 37.05 26.88
C ALA A 134 35.99 38.50 26.40
N ALA A 135 36.48 38.83 25.19
CA ALA A 135 36.36 40.18 24.64
C ALA A 135 34.91 40.54 24.32
N ILE A 136 34.20 39.64 23.62
CA ILE A 136 32.79 39.81 23.25
C ILE A 136 31.91 39.88 24.52
N GLY A 137 32.18 39.01 25.50
CA GLY A 137 31.46 39.00 26.78
C GLY A 137 31.62 40.30 27.58
N ARG A 138 32.83 40.87 27.61
CA ARG A 138 33.08 42.17 28.28
C ARG A 138 32.36 43.33 27.59
N THR A 139 32.33 43.34 26.27
CA THR A 139 31.75 44.44 25.49
C THR A 139 30.22 44.39 25.46
N TYR A 140 29.64 43.22 25.17
CA TYR A 140 28.20 43.09 24.89
C TYR A 140 27.38 42.50 26.03
N LYS A 141 28.02 41.96 27.08
CA LYS A 141 27.37 41.45 28.31
C LYS A 141 26.21 40.50 27.98
N LYS A 142 24.97 40.92 28.25
CA LYS A 142 23.74 40.14 28.01
C LYS A 142 23.50 39.80 26.54
N ASP A 143 24.01 40.62 25.62
CA ASP A 143 23.85 40.44 24.18
C ASP A 143 25.03 39.67 23.54
N ALA A 144 26.05 39.29 24.33
CA ALA A 144 27.22 38.58 23.83
C ALA A 144 26.86 37.22 23.19
N ARG A 145 25.81 36.56 23.69
CA ARG A 145 25.34 35.29 23.13
C ARG A 145 24.80 35.44 21.71
N LEU A 146 24.08 36.53 21.42
CA LEU A 146 23.57 36.82 20.07
C LEU A 146 24.71 37.00 19.06
N VAL A 147 25.78 37.70 19.46
CA VAL A 147 26.97 37.91 18.63
C VAL A 147 27.72 36.60 18.38
N LEU A 148 27.89 35.77 19.42
CA LEU A 148 28.57 34.47 19.30
C LEU A 148 27.80 33.49 18.41
N ASP A 149 26.49 33.39 18.60
CA ASP A 149 25.64 32.49 17.83
C ASP A 149 25.59 32.93 16.35
N TYR A 150 25.58 34.24 16.08
CA TYR A 150 25.67 34.77 14.71
C TYR A 150 27.01 34.45 14.04
N LEU A 151 28.14 34.74 14.70
CA LEU A 151 29.47 34.49 14.13
C LEU A 151 29.73 33.00 13.87
N ALA A 152 29.14 32.11 14.67
CA ALA A 152 29.24 30.66 14.49
C ALA A 152 28.40 30.14 13.31
N ALA A 153 27.41 30.90 12.83
CA ALA A 153 26.50 30.50 11.76
C ALA A 153 26.87 31.06 10.38
N CYS A 154 27.94 31.85 10.27
CA CYS A 154 28.38 32.45 9.00
C CYS A 154 29.00 31.41 8.05
N ASP A 155 28.75 31.57 6.75
CA ASP A 155 29.38 30.77 5.70
C ASP A 155 30.81 31.25 5.33
N GLU A 156 31.56 30.39 4.62
CA GLU A 156 32.95 30.66 4.22
C GLU A 156 33.11 31.92 3.36
N ALA A 157 32.16 32.20 2.48
CA ALA A 157 32.21 33.35 1.59
C ALA A 157 32.11 34.66 2.39
N PHE A 158 31.19 34.69 3.37
CA PHE A 158 31.02 35.81 4.28
C PHE A 158 32.24 35.99 5.19
N VAL A 159 32.75 34.91 5.78
CA VAL A 159 33.95 34.96 6.65
C VAL A 159 35.15 35.53 5.90
N SER A 160 35.37 35.08 4.66
CA SER A 160 36.47 35.56 3.82
C SER A 160 36.31 37.05 3.43
N ALA A 161 35.09 37.49 3.13
CA ALA A 161 34.81 38.89 2.82
C ALA A 161 35.07 39.81 4.03
N MET A 162 34.65 39.38 5.22
CA MET A 162 34.83 40.14 6.47
C MET A 162 36.29 40.14 6.94
N GLU A 163 37.09 39.12 6.63
CA GLU A 163 38.54 39.13 6.89
C GLU A 163 39.24 40.29 6.21
N GLY A 164 38.88 40.57 4.95
CA GLY A 164 39.38 41.74 4.20
C GLY A 164 39.04 43.05 4.91
N LEU A 165 37.80 43.21 5.36
CA LEU A 165 37.34 44.38 6.11
C LEU A 165 38.04 44.53 7.47
N LEU A 166 38.30 43.42 8.17
CA LEU A 166 39.08 43.40 9.41
C LEU A 166 40.53 43.83 9.17
N HIS A 167 41.12 43.47 8.03
CA HIS A 167 42.48 43.88 7.67
C HIS A 167 42.58 45.37 7.31
N GLU A 168 41.61 45.90 6.56
CA GLU A 168 41.63 47.29 6.10
C GLU A 168 41.17 48.29 7.17
N LYS A 169 40.06 47.98 7.87
CA LYS A 169 39.37 48.92 8.77
C LYS A 169 39.45 48.54 10.24
N GLY A 170 39.98 47.36 10.56
CA GLY A 170 40.10 46.83 11.93
C GLY A 170 38.77 46.42 12.57
N LYS A 171 37.64 46.57 11.86
CA LYS A 171 36.28 46.34 12.35
C LYS A 171 35.27 46.16 11.22
N PHE A 172 34.18 45.46 11.52
CA PHE A 172 32.98 45.35 10.68
C PHE A 172 31.73 45.35 11.55
N THR A 173 30.56 45.34 10.91
CA THR A 173 29.27 45.43 11.61
C THR A 173 28.39 44.25 11.19
N ILE A 174 27.72 43.66 12.16
CA ILE A 174 26.75 42.58 11.97
C ILE A 174 25.39 43.00 12.50
N GLU A 175 24.33 42.43 11.93
CA GLU A 175 22.95 42.65 12.37
C GLU A 175 22.27 41.32 12.67
N THR A 176 21.72 41.17 13.88
CA THR A 176 21.01 39.96 14.31
C THR A 176 19.93 40.32 15.32
N GLU A 177 18.77 39.65 15.24
CA GLU A 177 17.61 39.89 16.14
C GLU A 177 17.23 41.38 16.23
N GLY A 178 17.32 42.11 15.11
CA GLY A 178 17.00 43.55 15.01
C GLY A 178 17.99 44.49 15.71
N LYS A 179 19.18 44.01 16.07
CA LYS A 179 20.24 44.80 16.72
C LYS A 179 21.53 44.79 15.91
N THR A 180 22.23 45.91 15.94
CA THR A 180 23.50 46.12 15.24
C THR A 180 24.68 46.01 16.21
N PHE A 181 25.67 45.20 15.87
CA PHE A 181 26.88 44.96 16.68
C PHE A 181 28.15 45.24 15.87
N GLN A 182 29.18 45.81 16.51
CA GLN A 182 30.46 46.15 15.88
C GLN A 182 31.55 45.17 16.30
N VAL A 183 31.97 44.31 15.38
CA VAL A 183 32.98 43.29 15.64
C VAL A 183 34.35 43.83 15.24
N THR A 184 35.31 43.77 16.16
CA THR A 184 36.67 44.28 16.01
C THR A 184 37.69 43.14 16.00
N LYS A 185 38.93 43.45 15.59
CA LYS A 185 40.03 42.47 15.47
C LYS A 185 40.43 41.79 16.80
N ASP A 186 40.19 42.43 17.94
CA ASP A 186 40.41 41.84 19.28
C ASP A 186 39.27 40.88 19.70
N MET A 187 38.12 40.94 19.02
CA MET A 187 36.96 40.10 19.30
C MET A 187 36.90 38.85 18.44
N VAL A 188 37.45 38.90 17.22
CA VAL A 188 37.40 37.78 16.28
C VAL A 188 38.66 37.67 15.44
N SER A 189 39.09 36.44 15.21
CA SER A 189 40.12 36.11 14.23
C SER A 189 39.58 35.10 13.22
N VAL A 190 40.22 34.97 12.06
CA VAL A 190 39.81 33.98 11.04
C VAL A 190 40.75 32.80 11.12
N GLN A 191 40.16 31.62 11.32
CA GLN A 191 40.91 30.36 11.40
C GLN A 191 40.63 29.54 10.15
N ARG A 192 41.70 29.12 9.48
CA ARG A 192 41.67 28.15 8.37
C ARG A 192 42.20 26.83 8.88
N SER A 193 41.38 25.79 8.83
CA SER A 193 41.77 24.46 9.28
C SER A 193 41.27 23.38 8.32
N GLN A 194 42.04 22.29 8.20
CA GLN A 194 41.55 21.08 7.56
C GLN A 194 40.75 20.28 8.58
N LYS A 195 39.46 20.13 8.33
CA LYS A 195 38.59 19.29 9.16
C LYS A 195 38.18 18.09 8.33
N THR A 196 38.58 16.90 8.77
CA THR A 196 38.07 15.66 8.20
C THR A 196 36.65 15.47 8.72
N LEU A 197 35.66 15.57 7.83
CA LEU A 197 34.29 15.22 8.17
C LEU A 197 34.16 13.71 8.02
N HIS A 198 33.99 13.02 9.15
CA HIS A 198 33.79 11.57 9.16
C HIS A 198 32.35 11.19 8.83
N VAL A 199 31.40 12.10 9.09
CA VAL A 199 29.96 11.89 8.87
C VAL A 199 29.29 13.17 8.39
N GLU A 200 28.26 13.01 7.57
CA GLU A 200 27.25 14.00 7.21
C GLU A 200 25.95 13.63 7.92
N GLU A 201 25.36 14.57 8.65
CA GLU A 201 24.02 14.40 9.21
C GLU A 201 22.98 14.73 8.14
N ILE A 202 22.01 13.84 7.96
CA ILE A 202 20.92 13.97 6.99
C ILE A 202 19.61 13.83 7.74
N VAL A 203 18.68 14.77 7.53
CA VAL A 203 17.29 14.60 7.99
C VAL A 203 16.54 13.81 6.91
N PRO A 204 16.07 12.58 7.19
CA PRO A 204 15.42 11.75 6.18
C PRO A 204 14.14 12.38 5.63
N ASN A 205 13.98 12.33 4.30
CA ASN A 205 12.69 12.60 3.66
C ASN A 205 11.73 11.41 3.85
N VAL A 206 10.44 11.70 4.01
CA VAL A 206 9.39 10.72 4.28
C VAL A 206 8.35 10.73 3.16
N ILE A 207 8.21 9.59 2.48
CA ILE A 207 7.05 9.30 1.63
C ILE A 207 6.07 8.47 2.46
N GLU A 208 4.83 8.93 2.55
CA GLU A 208 3.79 8.32 3.37
C GLU A 208 2.62 7.82 2.51
N PRO A 209 2.56 6.51 2.21
CA PRO A 209 1.36 5.83 1.75
C PRO A 209 0.42 5.51 2.93
N SER A 210 -0.73 6.19 3.01
CA SER A 210 -1.73 6.02 4.06
C SER A 210 -2.98 5.31 3.52
N PHE A 211 -3.28 4.12 4.04
CA PHE A 211 -4.33 3.24 3.52
C PHE A 211 -5.59 3.27 4.39
N GLY A 212 -6.70 3.78 3.83
CA GLY A 212 -8.00 3.74 4.48
C GLY A 212 -8.68 2.38 4.34
N LEU A 213 -8.27 1.38 5.12
CA LEU A 213 -8.76 -0.02 4.99
C LEU A 213 -10.29 -0.15 4.96
N GLY A 214 -11.02 0.64 5.76
CA GLY A 214 -12.49 0.65 5.73
C GLY A 214 -13.06 1.13 4.39
N ARG A 215 -12.50 2.20 3.80
CA ARG A 215 -12.92 2.70 2.49
C ARG A 215 -12.52 1.74 1.35
N ILE A 216 -11.34 1.12 1.46
CA ILE A 216 -10.89 0.09 0.51
C ILE A 216 -11.84 -1.10 0.54
N MET A 217 -12.19 -1.61 1.72
CA MET A 217 -13.13 -2.72 1.88
C MET A 217 -14.51 -2.38 1.32
N TYR A 218 -15.04 -1.19 1.63
CA TYR A 218 -16.30 -0.71 1.08
C TYR A 218 -16.28 -0.62 -0.46
N THR A 219 -15.18 -0.12 -1.02
CA THR A 219 -14.97 -0.07 -2.47
C THR A 219 -14.99 -1.47 -3.07
N VAL A 220 -14.33 -2.44 -2.44
CA VAL A 220 -14.37 -3.84 -2.88
C VAL A 220 -15.79 -4.39 -2.83
N PHE A 221 -16.59 -4.08 -1.81
CA PHE A 221 -18.01 -4.47 -1.77
C PHE A 221 -18.78 -3.95 -2.97
N GLU A 222 -18.75 -2.65 -3.25
CA GLU A 222 -19.47 -2.10 -4.40
C GLU A 222 -18.95 -2.64 -5.75
N HIS A 223 -17.63 -2.79 -5.89
CA HIS A 223 -17.02 -3.23 -7.14
C HIS A 223 -17.25 -4.71 -7.43
N THR A 224 -17.50 -5.52 -6.40
CA THR A 224 -17.68 -6.98 -6.51
C THR A 224 -19.11 -7.46 -6.28
N PHE A 225 -20.03 -6.62 -5.78
CA PHE A 225 -21.44 -6.97 -5.61
C PHE A 225 -22.12 -7.23 -6.96
N ARG A 226 -22.84 -8.36 -7.06
CA ARG A 226 -23.55 -8.80 -8.25
C ARG A 226 -24.88 -9.45 -7.86
N VAL A 227 -25.82 -9.46 -8.80
CA VAL A 227 -27.10 -10.16 -8.71
C VAL A 227 -27.13 -11.22 -9.80
N ARG A 228 -27.63 -12.42 -9.51
CA ARG A 228 -27.74 -13.51 -10.50
C ARG A 228 -28.81 -13.17 -11.53
N GLU A 229 -28.53 -13.51 -12.78
CA GLU A 229 -29.53 -13.43 -13.85
C GLU A 229 -30.67 -14.42 -13.57
N GLY A 230 -31.91 -13.93 -13.66
CA GLY A 230 -33.12 -14.74 -13.46
C GLY A 230 -33.56 -14.92 -12.01
N ASP A 231 -32.80 -14.46 -11.01
CA ASP A 231 -33.20 -14.50 -9.59
C ASP A 231 -32.64 -13.30 -8.82
N GLU A 232 -33.45 -12.25 -8.68
CA GLU A 232 -33.08 -11.01 -7.99
C GLU A 232 -32.76 -11.19 -6.51
N GLN A 233 -33.22 -12.28 -5.90
CA GLN A 233 -32.92 -12.58 -4.49
C GLN A 233 -31.53 -13.19 -4.30
N ARG A 234 -30.90 -13.67 -5.38
CA ARG A 234 -29.58 -14.30 -5.33
C ARG A 234 -28.50 -13.28 -5.62
N THR A 235 -28.00 -12.67 -4.56
CA THR A 235 -26.85 -11.75 -4.61
C THR A 235 -25.55 -12.49 -4.26
N PHE A 236 -24.42 -11.98 -4.74
CA PHE A 236 -23.11 -12.51 -4.40
C PHE A 236 -22.02 -11.45 -4.53
N PHE A 237 -20.90 -11.65 -3.85
CA PHE A 237 -19.69 -10.85 -4.02
C PHE A 237 -18.64 -11.60 -4.81
N SER A 238 -18.21 -11.03 -5.94
CA SER A 238 -17.07 -11.48 -6.74
C SER A 238 -15.72 -11.17 -6.11
N PHE A 239 -15.52 -11.50 -4.83
CA PHE A 239 -14.23 -11.30 -4.15
C PHE A 239 -13.14 -12.15 -4.82
N PRO A 240 -11.94 -11.58 -5.11
CA PRO A 240 -10.80 -12.37 -5.52
C PRO A 240 -10.49 -13.46 -4.49
N ALA A 241 -10.16 -14.67 -4.95
CA ALA A 241 -9.97 -15.83 -4.08
C ALA A 241 -9.00 -15.57 -2.91
N ILE A 242 -7.93 -14.80 -3.17
CA ILE A 242 -6.92 -14.42 -2.17
C ILE A 242 -7.50 -13.64 -0.98
N VAL A 243 -8.57 -12.86 -1.16
CA VAL A 243 -9.18 -12.01 -0.10
C VAL A 243 -10.59 -12.46 0.29
N ALA A 244 -11.18 -13.43 -0.41
CA ALA A 244 -12.49 -14.00 -0.04
C ALA A 244 -12.50 -14.49 1.43
N PRO A 245 -13.57 -14.24 2.21
CA PRO A 245 -13.61 -14.56 3.64
C PRO A 245 -13.34 -16.03 3.93
N TYR A 246 -14.00 -16.91 3.18
CA TYR A 246 -13.72 -18.33 3.12
C TYR A 246 -13.35 -18.71 1.70
N LYS A 247 -12.35 -19.58 1.57
CA LYS A 247 -11.90 -20.05 0.26
C LYS A 247 -12.83 -21.13 -0.26
N CYS A 248 -13.34 -21.98 0.63
CA CYS A 248 -14.18 -23.12 0.28
C CYS A 248 -15.44 -23.22 1.14
N SER A 249 -16.55 -23.63 0.54
CA SER A 249 -17.65 -24.26 1.27
C SER A 249 -17.63 -25.77 1.07
N VAL A 250 -18.03 -26.53 2.08
CA VAL A 250 -18.19 -27.99 2.00
C VAL A 250 -19.66 -28.30 2.21
N LEU A 251 -20.29 -28.88 1.18
CA LEU A 251 -21.73 -28.99 1.06
C LEU A 251 -22.13 -30.44 0.72
N PRO A 252 -22.73 -31.22 1.64
CA PRO A 252 -23.31 -32.51 1.26
C PRO A 252 -24.54 -32.30 0.36
N LEU A 253 -24.86 -33.15 -0.61
CA LEU A 253 -25.98 -32.93 -1.53
C LEU A 253 -27.34 -32.88 -0.79
N SER A 254 -27.47 -33.65 0.29
CA SER A 254 -28.64 -33.70 1.16
C SER A 254 -28.22 -34.01 2.61
N GLN A 255 -29.18 -34.29 3.50
CA GLN A 255 -28.92 -34.68 4.89
C GLN A 255 -28.67 -36.20 5.07
N ASN A 256 -28.36 -36.92 4.00
CA ASN A 256 -28.02 -38.34 4.10
C ASN A 256 -26.76 -38.53 4.96
N GLN A 257 -26.84 -39.41 5.96
CA GLN A 257 -25.76 -39.70 6.88
C GLN A 257 -24.53 -40.30 6.19
N GLU A 258 -24.71 -40.95 5.04
CA GLU A 258 -23.61 -41.49 4.23
C GLU A 258 -22.61 -40.40 3.76
N PHE A 259 -23.02 -39.13 3.71
CA PHE A 259 -22.13 -38.03 3.34
C PHE A 259 -21.26 -37.54 4.50
N ALA A 260 -21.68 -37.77 5.75
CA ALA A 260 -21.02 -37.18 6.92
C ALA A 260 -19.53 -37.57 7.08
N PRO A 261 -19.11 -38.84 6.82
CA PRO A 261 -17.69 -39.20 6.86
C PRO A 261 -16.84 -38.39 5.87
N PHE A 262 -17.30 -38.26 4.62
CA PHE A 262 -16.61 -37.50 3.58
C PHE A 262 -16.56 -36.00 3.89
N VAL A 263 -17.63 -35.43 4.46
CA VAL A 263 -17.66 -34.02 4.89
C VAL A 263 -16.60 -33.78 5.97
N ARG A 264 -16.52 -34.66 6.97
CA ARG A 264 -15.54 -34.53 8.07
C ARG A 264 -14.11 -34.67 7.56
N GLU A 265 -13.84 -35.68 6.75
CA GLU A 265 -12.50 -35.94 6.23
C GLU A 265 -12.02 -34.81 5.31
N LEU A 266 -12.89 -34.29 4.44
CA LEU A 266 -12.59 -33.15 3.58
C LEU A 266 -12.33 -31.88 4.37
N SER A 267 -13.14 -31.59 5.40
CA SER A 267 -12.94 -30.46 6.31
C SER A 267 -11.58 -30.50 7.00
N GLU A 268 -11.19 -31.66 7.53
CA GLU A 268 -9.87 -31.86 8.12
C GLU A 268 -8.75 -31.72 7.07
N ALA A 269 -8.94 -32.23 5.85
CA ALA A 269 -7.97 -32.10 4.77
C ALA A 269 -7.77 -30.65 4.32
N LEU A 270 -8.85 -29.86 4.22
CA LEU A 270 -8.77 -28.43 3.95
C LEU A 270 -8.03 -27.68 5.06
N THR A 271 -8.32 -28.03 6.32
CA THR A 271 -7.59 -27.48 7.49
C THR A 271 -6.09 -27.76 7.42
N ARG A 272 -5.70 -29.02 7.12
CA ARG A 272 -4.28 -29.41 6.96
C ARG A 272 -3.57 -28.67 5.83
N ASN A 273 -4.31 -28.23 4.81
CA ASN A 273 -3.78 -27.43 3.70
C ASN A 273 -3.84 -25.90 3.96
N GLY A 274 -4.22 -25.46 5.17
CA GLY A 274 -4.31 -24.04 5.52
C GLY A 274 -5.45 -23.31 4.80
N VAL A 275 -6.47 -24.03 4.31
CA VAL A 275 -7.57 -23.46 3.54
C VAL A 275 -8.73 -23.10 4.49
N SER A 276 -9.03 -21.80 4.60
CA SER A 276 -10.23 -21.37 5.34
C SER A 276 -11.49 -21.85 4.63
N HIS A 277 -12.36 -22.53 5.37
CA HIS A 277 -13.57 -23.12 4.80
C HIS A 277 -14.73 -23.11 5.78
N LYS A 278 -15.95 -23.29 5.25
CA LYS A 278 -17.19 -23.37 6.02
C LYS A 278 -17.98 -24.60 5.59
N VAL A 279 -18.33 -25.46 6.53
CA VAL A 279 -19.28 -26.55 6.30
C VAL A 279 -20.71 -25.99 6.40
N ASP A 280 -21.56 -26.29 5.42
CA ASP A 280 -23.00 -25.98 5.48
C ASP A 280 -23.81 -27.27 5.18
N ASP A 281 -24.13 -27.95 6.26
CA ASP A 281 -24.94 -29.18 6.34
C ASP A 281 -26.38 -28.90 6.78
N SER A 282 -26.82 -27.63 6.74
CA SER A 282 -28.13 -27.25 7.21
C SER A 282 -29.25 -27.86 6.35
N SER A 283 -30.47 -27.86 6.90
CA SER A 283 -31.65 -28.23 6.14
C SER A 283 -31.87 -27.27 4.96
N GLY A 284 -32.11 -27.82 3.78
CA GLY A 284 -32.33 -27.05 2.55
C GLY A 284 -31.77 -27.73 1.30
N SER A 285 -32.28 -27.32 0.13
CA SER A 285 -31.72 -27.78 -1.15
C SER A 285 -30.28 -27.29 -1.32
N ILE A 286 -29.51 -27.99 -2.17
CA ILE A 286 -28.15 -27.57 -2.51
C ILE A 286 -28.12 -26.15 -3.10
N GLY A 287 -29.12 -25.76 -3.89
CA GLY A 287 -29.26 -24.40 -4.42
C GLY A 287 -29.38 -23.33 -3.34
N LYS A 288 -30.15 -23.59 -2.26
CA LYS A 288 -30.28 -22.67 -1.11
C LYS A 288 -28.98 -22.56 -0.30
N ARG A 289 -28.19 -23.63 -0.26
CA ARG A 289 -26.85 -23.61 0.36
C ARG A 289 -25.87 -22.81 -0.47
N TYR A 290 -25.84 -23.02 -1.79
CA TYR A 290 -25.04 -22.18 -2.68
C TYR A 290 -25.44 -20.71 -2.60
N ALA A 291 -26.74 -20.39 -2.53
CA ALA A 291 -27.18 -19.00 -2.38
C ALA A 291 -26.56 -18.35 -1.13
N ARG A 292 -26.62 -19.00 0.04
CA ARG A 292 -26.02 -18.48 1.29
C ARG A 292 -24.50 -18.36 1.23
N THR A 293 -23.81 -19.30 0.59
CA THR A 293 -22.35 -19.24 0.47
C THR A 293 -21.89 -18.20 -0.56
N ASP A 294 -22.63 -18.07 -1.66
CA ASP A 294 -22.38 -17.06 -2.68
C ASP A 294 -22.62 -15.64 -2.11
N GLU A 295 -23.66 -15.46 -1.28
CA GLU A 295 -24.03 -14.18 -0.65
C GLU A 295 -22.92 -13.61 0.23
N ILE A 296 -22.15 -14.46 0.93
CA ILE A 296 -20.97 -14.02 1.71
C ILE A 296 -19.66 -14.08 0.91
N GLY A 297 -19.74 -14.36 -0.40
CA GLY A 297 -18.61 -14.33 -1.32
C GLY A 297 -17.60 -15.48 -1.14
N VAL A 298 -18.03 -16.65 -0.66
CA VAL A 298 -17.15 -17.85 -0.65
C VAL A 298 -16.69 -18.14 -2.07
N ALA A 299 -15.38 -18.27 -2.28
CA ALA A 299 -14.81 -18.34 -3.62
C ALA A 299 -15.16 -19.65 -4.36
N PHE A 300 -15.09 -20.78 -3.66
CA PHE A 300 -15.34 -22.10 -4.23
C PHE A 300 -16.27 -22.93 -3.35
N GLY A 301 -17.01 -23.87 -3.94
CA GLY A 301 -17.83 -24.81 -3.20
C GLY A 301 -17.53 -26.25 -3.61
N ILE A 302 -17.32 -27.13 -2.64
CA ILE A 302 -17.21 -28.57 -2.89
C ILE A 302 -18.53 -29.24 -2.52
N THR A 303 -19.08 -30.02 -3.45
CA THR A 303 -20.31 -30.77 -3.22
C THR A 303 -20.05 -32.27 -3.20
N ILE A 304 -20.48 -32.89 -2.09
CA ILE A 304 -20.40 -34.33 -1.87
C ILE A 304 -21.76 -34.92 -2.21
N ASP A 305 -21.82 -35.79 -3.21
CA ASP A 305 -23.06 -36.38 -3.70
C ASP A 305 -23.02 -37.91 -3.68
N PHE A 306 -24.04 -38.55 -4.26
CA PHE A 306 -24.13 -40.00 -4.29
C PHE A 306 -23.00 -40.64 -5.09
N ASP A 307 -22.47 -39.98 -6.13
CA ASP A 307 -21.31 -40.48 -6.87
C ASP A 307 -20.07 -40.48 -5.99
N THR A 308 -19.93 -39.53 -5.05
CA THR A 308 -18.85 -39.56 -4.05
C THR A 308 -18.89 -40.84 -3.21
N VAL A 309 -20.08 -41.26 -2.77
CA VAL A 309 -20.27 -42.43 -1.90
C VAL A 309 -20.19 -43.73 -2.69
N ASN A 310 -20.81 -43.77 -3.87
CA ASN A 310 -21.07 -45.01 -4.60
C ASN A 310 -19.97 -45.42 -5.58
N LYS A 311 -19.09 -44.50 -5.99
CA LYS A 311 -18.04 -44.78 -6.97
C LYS A 311 -16.66 -44.85 -6.32
N THR A 312 -15.80 -45.61 -6.97
CA THR A 312 -14.37 -45.67 -6.67
C THR A 312 -13.59 -45.37 -7.97
N PRO A 313 -12.70 -44.38 -7.99
CA PRO A 313 -12.26 -43.53 -6.86
C PRO A 313 -13.35 -42.56 -6.37
N HIS A 314 -13.26 -42.17 -5.09
CA HIS A 314 -14.19 -41.22 -4.47
C HIS A 314 -13.92 -39.81 -4.99
N THR A 315 -14.88 -39.27 -5.76
CA THR A 315 -14.78 -37.94 -6.37
C THR A 315 -15.91 -37.04 -5.90
N ALA A 316 -15.66 -35.73 -5.85
CA ALA A 316 -16.65 -34.71 -5.51
C ALA A 316 -16.58 -33.59 -6.56
N THR A 317 -17.61 -32.75 -6.61
CA THR A 317 -17.59 -31.60 -7.52
C THR A 317 -16.95 -30.39 -6.86
N LEU A 318 -16.20 -29.61 -7.64
CA LEU A 318 -15.71 -28.29 -7.27
C LEU A 318 -16.43 -27.27 -8.13
N ARG A 319 -17.07 -26.29 -7.51
CA ARG A 319 -17.83 -25.21 -8.14
C ARG A 319 -17.11 -23.88 -7.98
N ASP A 320 -16.99 -23.14 -9.08
CA ASP A 320 -16.62 -21.73 -9.06
C ASP A 320 -17.82 -20.83 -8.74
N ARG A 321 -17.63 -19.85 -7.87
CA ARG A 321 -18.67 -18.90 -7.49
C ARG A 321 -19.12 -18.10 -8.70
N ASP A 322 -18.22 -17.44 -9.42
CA ASP A 322 -18.60 -16.43 -10.40
C ASP A 322 -19.33 -17.06 -11.59
N SER A 323 -18.75 -18.08 -12.21
CA SER A 323 -19.31 -18.79 -13.37
C SER A 323 -20.39 -19.81 -13.03
N MET A 324 -20.46 -20.26 -11.78
CA MET A 324 -21.28 -21.40 -11.34
C MET A 324 -20.93 -22.75 -11.98
N ARG A 325 -19.89 -22.81 -12.81
CA ARG A 325 -19.44 -24.03 -13.48
C ARG A 325 -18.76 -24.97 -12.49
N GLN A 326 -18.78 -26.24 -12.82
CA GLN A 326 -18.32 -27.32 -11.95
C GLN A 326 -17.39 -28.28 -12.70
N ILE A 327 -16.35 -28.73 -12.00
CA ILE A 327 -15.53 -29.88 -12.40
C ILE A 327 -15.70 -30.99 -11.37
N ARG A 328 -15.22 -32.19 -11.67
CA ARG A 328 -15.15 -33.32 -10.75
C ARG A 328 -13.71 -33.81 -10.58
N ALA A 329 -13.30 -34.04 -9.34
CA ALA A 329 -11.94 -34.49 -9.00
C ALA A 329 -11.95 -35.34 -7.72
N GLU A 330 -10.83 -36.00 -7.40
CA GLU A 330 -10.75 -36.85 -6.22
C GLU A 330 -10.86 -36.03 -4.92
N VAL A 331 -11.75 -36.48 -4.04
CA VAL A 331 -12.26 -35.64 -2.95
C VAL A 331 -11.20 -35.31 -1.90
N ILE A 332 -10.35 -36.25 -1.50
CA ILE A 332 -9.37 -36.05 -0.42
C ILE A 332 -7.95 -35.77 -0.95
N SER A 333 -7.54 -36.46 -2.01
CA SER A 333 -6.18 -36.45 -2.55
C SER A 333 -5.86 -35.20 -3.38
N GLU A 334 -6.86 -34.63 -4.07
CA GLU A 334 -6.69 -33.55 -5.05
C GLU A 334 -7.37 -32.25 -4.64
N LEU A 335 -8.68 -32.26 -4.35
CA LEU A 335 -9.48 -31.04 -4.15
C LEU A 335 -8.88 -30.05 -3.12
N PRO A 336 -8.38 -30.47 -1.95
CA PRO A 336 -7.77 -29.54 -1.00
C PRO A 336 -6.57 -28.77 -1.58
N LYS A 337 -5.75 -29.43 -2.42
CA LYS A 337 -4.57 -28.83 -3.06
C LYS A 337 -4.96 -27.88 -4.19
N VAL A 338 -5.98 -28.26 -4.95
CA VAL A 338 -6.57 -27.44 -6.02
C VAL A 338 -7.10 -26.14 -5.44
N VAL A 339 -7.92 -26.21 -4.38
CA VAL A 339 -8.46 -25.04 -3.69
C VAL A 339 -7.35 -24.19 -3.06
N CYS A 340 -6.33 -24.81 -2.45
CA CYS A 340 -5.18 -24.07 -1.92
C CYS A 340 -4.45 -23.28 -3.02
N SER A 341 -4.25 -23.88 -4.20
CA SER A 341 -3.59 -23.23 -5.34
C SER A 341 -4.42 -22.08 -5.92
N LEU A 342 -5.73 -22.26 -6.04
CA LEU A 342 -6.67 -21.21 -6.42
C LEU A 342 -6.67 -20.05 -5.41
N ALA A 343 -6.73 -20.37 -4.11
CA ALA A 343 -6.72 -19.39 -3.02
C ALA A 343 -5.43 -18.59 -2.95
N ASN A 344 -4.30 -19.18 -3.33
CA ASN A 344 -2.98 -18.51 -3.39
C ASN A 344 -2.75 -17.77 -4.72
N GLY A 345 -3.64 -17.93 -5.70
CA GLY A 345 -3.51 -17.33 -7.03
C GLY A 345 -2.39 -17.95 -7.88
N THR A 346 -1.94 -19.17 -7.55
CA THR A 346 -0.96 -19.93 -8.36
C THR A 346 -1.64 -20.71 -9.49
N MET A 347 -2.96 -20.79 -9.47
CA MET A 347 -3.80 -21.43 -10.47
C MET A 347 -5.06 -20.59 -10.68
N THR A 348 -5.57 -20.54 -11.91
CA THR A 348 -6.83 -19.89 -12.26
C THR A 348 -7.95 -20.90 -12.46
N TRP A 349 -9.21 -20.45 -12.50
CA TRP A 349 -10.33 -21.35 -12.82
C TRP A 349 -10.22 -21.95 -14.24
N ALA A 350 -9.69 -21.19 -15.20
CA ALA A 350 -9.44 -21.69 -16.56
C ALA A 350 -8.43 -22.85 -16.56
N ASP A 351 -7.38 -22.77 -15.74
CA ASP A 351 -6.42 -23.88 -15.58
C ASP A 351 -7.07 -25.12 -14.97
N VAL A 352 -8.06 -24.94 -14.08
CA VAL A 352 -8.82 -26.04 -13.47
C VAL A 352 -9.70 -26.72 -14.51
N GLU A 353 -10.47 -25.96 -15.28
CA GLU A 353 -11.31 -26.52 -16.35
C GLU A 353 -10.50 -27.22 -17.45
N ALA A 354 -9.25 -26.79 -17.68
CA ALA A 354 -8.35 -27.46 -18.63
C ALA A 354 -7.79 -28.79 -18.12
N ARG A 355 -7.76 -29.00 -16.80
CA ARG A 355 -7.13 -30.17 -16.15
C ARG A 355 -8.12 -31.23 -15.68
N TYR A 356 -9.33 -30.81 -15.31
CA TYR A 356 -10.32 -31.67 -14.67
C TYR A 356 -11.59 -31.80 -15.51
N PRO A 357 -12.26 -32.96 -15.50
CA PRO A 357 -13.49 -33.15 -16.27
C PRO A 357 -14.60 -32.23 -15.76
N LEU A 358 -15.29 -31.57 -16.69
CA LEU A 358 -16.49 -30.80 -16.41
C LEU A 358 -17.60 -31.71 -15.89
N PHE A 359 -18.40 -31.19 -14.97
CA PHE A 359 -19.53 -31.92 -14.40
C PHE A 359 -20.78 -31.76 -15.27
N GLU A 360 -21.25 -32.87 -15.84
CA GLU A 360 -22.46 -32.91 -16.71
C GLU A 360 -23.71 -33.42 -15.97
N GLY A 361 -23.55 -33.92 -14.74
CA GLY A 361 -24.62 -34.50 -13.93
C GLY A 361 -24.12 -35.65 -13.05
N GLN A 362 -24.91 -36.02 -12.04
CA GLN A 362 -24.62 -37.21 -11.23
C GLN A 362 -25.14 -38.46 -11.96
N GLU A 363 -24.43 -39.59 -11.85
CA GLU A 363 -24.87 -40.85 -12.47
C GLU A 363 -25.57 -41.80 -11.50
N THR A 364 -25.28 -41.68 -10.19
CA THR A 364 -25.88 -42.52 -9.15
C THR A 364 -26.84 -41.74 -8.25
N GLY A 365 -27.80 -42.47 -7.67
CA GLY A 365 -28.74 -41.96 -6.68
C GLY A 365 -28.57 -42.66 -5.33
N LYS A 366 -29.56 -42.48 -4.45
CA LYS A 366 -29.65 -43.26 -3.21
C LYS A 366 -29.79 -44.73 -3.59
N LYS A 367 -28.87 -45.59 -3.13
CA LYS A 367 -29.05 -47.04 -3.26
C LYS A 367 -30.28 -47.42 -2.43
N GLU A 368 -31.27 -48.06 -3.06
CA GLU A 368 -32.32 -48.72 -2.29
C GLU A 368 -31.64 -49.79 -1.44
N ALA A 369 -31.91 -49.78 -0.14
CA ALA A 369 -31.45 -50.85 0.73
C ALA A 369 -32.06 -52.14 0.18
N ILE A 370 -31.21 -53.06 -0.27
CA ILE A 370 -31.64 -54.44 -0.51
C ILE A 370 -32.01 -54.93 0.89
N GLU A 371 -33.32 -55.09 1.13
CA GLU A 371 -33.83 -55.80 2.29
C GLU A 371 -33.35 -57.26 2.18
N ASP A 372 -32.31 -57.59 2.94
CA ASP A 372 -31.94 -58.98 3.25
C ASP A 372 -32.76 -59.51 4.43
#